data_AF-I9A7X8-F1
#
_entry.id   AF-I9A7X8-F1
#
_cell.length_a   1.000
_cell.length_b   1.000
_cell.length_c   1.000
_cell.angle_alpha   90.00
_cell.angle_beta   90.00
_cell.angle_gamma   90.00
#
_symmetry.space_group_name_H-M   'P 1'
#
loop_
_entity.id
_entity.type
_entity.pdbx_description
1 polymer ?
#
loop_
_entity_poly.entity_id
_entity_poly.type
_entity_poly.pdbx_seq_one_letter_code
_entity_poly.pdbx_strand_id
1 'polypeptide(L)'
;MVTTTLTTRIPRSWVIPTQEAGSGRTANDATLRLLTVLLFFEIFFQRIAIPVGGSQVQVILPITYVCAAIMVRRGGLSRYSSRMTGYLVAMTACSLSALVAFLRQKDSTSLTSLLLLLATYVPFVFGLRPADARALLPRLLDRFLIMITVLAGLALFQFAIQLVGVPYTDVVKDVVPSQFLMHGFNTSYPVQYGSSLYKSNAFVCLEASFCSQFLGFGIVVCVLRNGGWWRLLMFVLAILSTVSGTGLLLLACAGVLLAVHKGARFALTALVGVGLVALIISFTPASDIFAARATETSSSTSSGSLRFVQPYQRTWDALGSDPATVVFGSGAGFADRDAGEFFRRTGLPLNYALVPKLVLEYGVLGTVTFISFIVAMFVRGSQSFVLSGSVLIFYTVLSGGLLAPVVTGLGLLLVSWFTVSPQEDRLADEGPPPPIPPPPAQRRAFAGI
;
A
#
# COMPACT_ATOMS: atom_id res chain seq x y z
N MET A 1 -14.76 0.40 44.86
CA MET A 1 -13.87 0.56 43.69
C MET A 1 -14.67 0.25 42.44
N VAL A 2 -15.12 1.29 41.73
CA VAL A 2 -15.84 1.14 40.46
C VAL A 2 -14.78 0.97 39.38
N THR A 3 -14.56 -0.25 38.92
CA THR A 3 -13.70 -0.53 37.78
C THR A 3 -14.45 -0.06 36.53
N THR A 4 -14.29 1.20 36.17
CA THR A 4 -14.77 1.77 34.90
C THR A 4 -14.02 1.08 33.78
N THR A 5 -14.55 -0.06 33.35
CA THR A 5 -14.09 -0.75 32.14
C THR A 5 -14.61 0.06 30.96
N LEU A 6 -13.89 1.14 30.64
CA LEU A 6 -13.87 1.79 29.34
C LEU A 6 -13.29 0.79 28.32
N THR A 7 -13.97 -0.34 28.16
CA THR A 7 -13.83 -1.21 27.01
C THR A 7 -14.64 -0.53 25.93
N THR A 8 -14.01 0.41 25.24
CA THR A 8 -14.43 0.80 23.90
C THR A 8 -14.57 -0.51 23.13
N ARG A 9 -15.80 -0.99 22.96
CA ARG A 9 -16.09 -2.23 22.25
C ARG A 9 -15.67 -2.01 20.81
N ILE A 10 -14.44 -2.37 20.49
CA ILE A 10 -13.99 -2.48 19.12
C ILE A 10 -14.99 -3.42 18.43
N PRO A 11 -15.58 -3.00 17.29
CA PRO A 11 -16.58 -3.81 16.62
C PRO A 11 -16.02 -5.21 16.34
N ARG A 12 -16.80 -6.27 16.60
CA ARG A 12 -16.38 -7.67 16.38
C ARG A 12 -15.93 -7.94 14.93
N SER A 13 -16.34 -7.11 13.98
CA SER A 13 -15.90 -7.18 12.58
C SER A 13 -14.43 -6.84 12.36
N TRP A 14 -13.72 -6.29 13.35
CA TRP A 14 -12.32 -5.86 13.23
C TRP A 14 -11.30 -6.92 13.69
N VAL A 15 -11.76 -8.16 13.89
CA VAL A 15 -10.93 -9.33 14.19
C VAL A 15 -10.91 -10.23 12.96
N ILE A 16 -9.72 -10.60 12.49
CA ILE A 16 -9.56 -11.51 11.36
C ILE A 16 -10.22 -12.84 11.71
N PRO A 17 -11.15 -13.36 10.88
CA PRO A 17 -11.81 -14.64 11.14
C PRO A 17 -10.79 -15.77 11.29
N THR A 18 -11.02 -16.67 12.25
CA THR A 18 -10.29 -17.95 12.31
C THR A 18 -10.78 -18.87 11.19
N GLN A 19 -9.91 -19.74 10.68
CA GLN A 19 -10.22 -20.60 9.52
C GLN A 19 -11.48 -21.47 9.70
N GLU A 20 -11.81 -21.83 10.95
CA GLU A 20 -12.95 -22.71 11.27
C GLU A 20 -14.31 -22.08 10.97
N ALA A 21 -14.44 -20.75 11.03
CA ALA A 21 -15.72 -20.05 10.87
C ALA A 21 -16.25 -20.01 9.42
N GLY A 22 -15.45 -20.44 8.42
CA GLY A 22 -15.79 -20.36 6.99
C GLY A 22 -16.00 -21.70 6.28
N SER A 23 -15.97 -22.82 6.99
CA SER A 23 -15.90 -24.17 6.41
C SER A 23 -17.17 -24.65 5.67
N GLY A 24 -18.28 -23.92 5.74
CA GLY A 24 -19.57 -24.34 5.15
C GLY A 24 -19.74 -24.15 3.63
N ARG A 25 -18.92 -23.30 2.98
CA ARG A 25 -18.86 -23.15 1.51
C ARG A 25 -17.41 -23.30 1.06
N THR A 26 -17.18 -24.11 0.02
CA THR A 26 -15.85 -24.26 -0.59
C THR A 26 -15.36 -22.88 -1.05
N ALA A 27 -14.40 -22.30 -0.32
CA ALA A 27 -13.76 -21.05 -0.69
C ALA A 27 -13.26 -21.14 -2.14
N ASN A 28 -13.44 -20.08 -2.93
CA ASN A 28 -13.08 -20.09 -4.34
C ASN A 28 -11.55 -20.20 -4.54
N ASP A 29 -11.03 -21.43 -4.62
CA ASP A 29 -9.60 -21.72 -4.73
C ASP A 29 -8.98 -21.13 -6.01
N ALA A 30 -9.76 -21.00 -7.09
CA ALA A 30 -9.31 -20.36 -8.31
C ALA A 30 -9.01 -18.88 -8.10
N THR A 31 -9.87 -18.17 -7.34
CA THR A 31 -9.64 -16.79 -6.92
C THR A 31 -8.41 -16.68 -6.03
N LEU A 32 -8.24 -17.58 -5.06
CA LEU A 32 -7.04 -17.57 -4.20
C LEU A 32 -5.74 -17.75 -5.00
N ARG A 33 -5.73 -18.63 -6.00
CA ARG A 33 -4.55 -18.82 -6.89
C ARG A 33 -4.21 -17.52 -7.62
N LEU A 34 -5.21 -16.83 -8.18
CA LEU A 34 -4.99 -15.55 -8.86
C LEU A 34 -4.51 -14.45 -7.91
N LEU A 35 -5.07 -14.36 -6.72
CA LEU A 35 -4.59 -13.45 -5.66
C LEU A 35 -3.15 -13.78 -5.25
N THR A 36 -2.79 -15.06 -5.18
CA THR A 36 -1.43 -15.51 -4.85
C THR A 36 -0.44 -15.14 -5.97
N VAL A 37 -0.85 -15.31 -7.24
CA VAL A 37 -0.04 -14.88 -8.40
C VAL A 37 0.16 -13.36 -8.36
N LEU A 38 -0.89 -12.58 -8.12
CA LEU A 38 -0.78 -11.13 -7.98
C LEU A 38 0.17 -10.74 -6.86
N LEU A 39 0.04 -11.37 -5.70
CA LEU A 39 0.90 -11.11 -4.55
C LEU A 39 2.38 -11.45 -4.83
N PHE A 40 2.63 -12.51 -5.59
CA PHE A 40 3.97 -12.85 -6.02
C PHE A 40 4.58 -11.75 -6.91
N PHE A 41 3.85 -11.29 -7.93
CA PHE A 41 4.30 -10.20 -8.79
C PHE A 41 4.48 -8.89 -8.01
N GLU A 42 3.56 -8.60 -7.09
CA GLU A 42 3.61 -7.44 -6.19
C GLU A 42 4.91 -7.40 -5.34
N ILE A 43 5.36 -8.56 -4.84
CA ILE A 43 6.54 -8.63 -3.99
C ILE A 43 7.83 -8.70 -4.81
N PHE A 44 7.87 -9.50 -5.88
CA PHE A 44 9.13 -9.86 -6.55
C PHE A 44 9.38 -9.13 -7.88
N PHE A 45 8.37 -8.49 -8.49
CA PHE A 45 8.50 -7.82 -9.80
C PHE A 45 8.44 -6.29 -9.71
N GLN A 46 8.70 -5.71 -8.53
CA GLN A 46 8.60 -4.27 -8.28
C GLN A 46 9.47 -3.42 -9.21
N ARG A 47 10.63 -3.96 -9.63
CA ARG A 47 11.60 -3.27 -10.49
C ARG A 47 11.28 -3.32 -11.97
N ILE A 48 10.31 -4.14 -12.40
CA ILE A 48 10.01 -4.35 -13.80
C ILE A 48 8.94 -3.35 -14.26
N ALA A 49 9.25 -2.60 -15.31
CA ALA A 49 8.37 -1.63 -15.92
C ALA A 49 8.34 -1.76 -17.44
N ILE A 50 7.27 -1.28 -18.05
CA ILE A 50 7.08 -1.26 -19.49
C ILE A 50 7.18 0.21 -19.95
N PRO A 51 8.03 0.53 -20.93
CA PRO A 51 8.09 1.86 -21.50
C PRO A 51 6.82 2.16 -22.31
N VAL A 52 6.13 3.25 -22.00
CA VAL A 52 4.89 3.69 -22.66
C VAL A 52 4.92 5.20 -22.86
N GLY A 53 5.00 5.65 -24.12
CA GLY A 53 4.89 7.07 -24.47
C GLY A 53 5.92 7.99 -23.79
N GLY A 54 7.16 7.53 -23.63
CA GLY A 54 8.23 8.28 -22.94
C GLY A 54 8.16 8.23 -21.41
N SER A 55 7.16 7.56 -20.84
CA SER A 55 7.05 7.24 -19.42
C SER A 55 7.21 5.73 -19.19
N GLN A 56 7.14 5.30 -17.94
CA GLN A 56 7.19 3.89 -17.55
C GLN A 56 5.98 3.52 -16.71
N VAL A 57 5.43 2.33 -16.97
CA VAL A 57 4.34 1.73 -16.19
C VAL A 57 4.84 0.45 -15.57
N GLN A 58 4.79 0.34 -14.24
CA GLN A 58 5.18 -0.89 -13.55
C GLN A 58 4.34 -2.08 -14.03
N VAL A 59 4.99 -3.22 -14.28
CA VAL A 59 4.34 -4.43 -14.83
C VAL A 59 3.21 -4.96 -13.95
N ILE A 60 3.24 -4.63 -12.66
CA ILE A 60 2.22 -4.97 -11.69
C ILE A 60 0.83 -4.45 -12.10
N LEU A 61 0.76 -3.25 -12.71
CA LEU A 61 -0.52 -2.68 -13.13
C LEU A 61 -1.23 -3.53 -14.20
N PRO A 62 -0.64 -3.82 -15.37
CA PRO A 62 -1.29 -4.67 -16.37
C PRO A 62 -1.58 -6.08 -15.84
N ILE A 63 -0.72 -6.67 -15.01
CA ILE A 63 -0.97 -7.98 -14.39
C ILE A 63 -2.21 -7.90 -13.48
N THR A 64 -2.35 -6.82 -12.69
CA THR A 64 -3.53 -6.57 -11.85
C THR A 64 -4.80 -6.54 -12.68
N TYR A 65 -4.79 -5.86 -13.83
CA TYR A 65 -5.92 -5.83 -14.75
C TYR A 65 -6.28 -7.20 -15.32
N VAL A 66 -5.27 -7.97 -15.77
CA VAL A 66 -5.48 -9.32 -16.31
C VAL A 66 -6.10 -10.23 -15.25
N CYS A 67 -5.53 -10.28 -14.04
CA CYS A 67 -6.07 -11.10 -12.97
C CYS A 67 -7.45 -10.63 -12.50
N ALA A 68 -7.68 -9.31 -12.39
CA ALA A 68 -8.98 -8.76 -12.06
C ALA A 68 -10.04 -9.13 -13.10
N ALA A 69 -9.74 -9.02 -14.40
CA ALA A 69 -10.64 -9.41 -15.47
C ALA A 69 -11.00 -10.90 -15.42
N ILE A 70 -10.01 -11.77 -15.18
CA ILE A 70 -10.24 -13.21 -15.01
C ILE A 70 -11.11 -13.49 -13.77
N MET A 71 -10.84 -12.82 -12.64
CA MET A 71 -11.63 -12.97 -11.41
C MET A 71 -13.07 -12.46 -11.59
N VAL A 72 -13.29 -11.33 -12.27
CA VAL A 72 -14.63 -10.82 -12.60
C VAL A 72 -15.37 -11.82 -13.49
N ARG A 73 -14.73 -12.34 -14.55
CA ARG A 73 -15.34 -13.35 -15.43
C ARG A 73 -15.71 -14.65 -14.70
N ARG A 74 -14.92 -15.03 -13.70
CA ARG A 74 -15.19 -16.22 -12.86
C ARG A 74 -16.11 -15.94 -11.67
N GLY A 75 -16.61 -14.70 -11.52
CA GLY A 75 -17.45 -14.29 -10.40
C GLY A 75 -16.73 -14.21 -9.05
N GLY A 76 -15.40 -14.22 -9.03
CA GLY A 76 -14.58 -14.02 -7.83
C GLY A 76 -14.55 -12.56 -7.36
N LEU A 77 -14.61 -11.61 -8.29
CA LEU A 77 -14.76 -10.17 -7.99
C LEU A 77 -16.14 -9.68 -8.44
N SER A 78 -16.76 -8.85 -7.62
CA SER A 78 -18.01 -8.15 -7.89
C SER A 78 -17.77 -6.64 -7.99
N ARG A 79 -18.57 -5.97 -8.83
CA ARG A 79 -18.61 -4.50 -8.91
C ARG A 79 -19.53 -3.97 -7.82
N TYR A 80 -19.07 -3.00 -7.05
CA TYR A 80 -19.87 -2.33 -6.03
C TYR A 80 -20.18 -0.89 -6.43
N SER A 81 -21.47 -0.53 -6.45
CA SER A 81 -21.92 0.80 -6.87
C SER A 81 -21.37 1.92 -5.98
N SER A 82 -21.28 1.69 -4.66
CA SER A 82 -20.72 2.65 -3.70
C SER A 82 -19.26 2.99 -4.01
N ARG A 83 -18.44 1.97 -4.31
CA ARG A 83 -17.03 2.13 -4.68
C ARG A 83 -16.88 2.83 -6.02
N MET A 84 -17.71 2.46 -6.99
CA MET A 84 -17.76 3.11 -8.29
C MET A 84 -18.11 4.60 -8.17
N THR A 85 -19.13 4.95 -7.39
CA THR A 85 -19.50 6.36 -7.16
C THR A 85 -18.35 7.12 -6.49
N GLY A 86 -17.72 6.54 -5.46
CA GLY A 86 -16.55 7.16 -4.81
C GLY A 86 -15.39 7.40 -5.78
N TYR A 87 -15.08 6.40 -6.62
CA TYR A 87 -14.09 6.51 -7.69
C TYR A 87 -14.44 7.62 -8.68
N LEU A 88 -15.68 7.62 -9.21
CA LEU A 88 -16.10 8.62 -10.20
C LEU A 88 -16.07 10.04 -9.62
N VAL A 89 -16.49 10.25 -8.37
CA VAL A 89 -16.42 11.56 -7.70
C VAL A 89 -14.97 12.02 -7.56
N ALA A 90 -14.09 11.16 -7.03
CA ALA A 90 -12.67 11.50 -6.86
C ALA A 90 -11.97 11.79 -8.19
N MET A 91 -12.15 10.91 -9.19
CA MET A 91 -11.53 11.08 -10.50
C MET A 91 -12.08 12.28 -11.27
N THR A 92 -13.37 12.60 -11.12
CA THR A 92 -13.96 13.81 -11.71
C THR A 92 -13.36 15.06 -11.08
N ALA A 93 -13.20 15.10 -9.76
CA ALA A 93 -12.57 16.22 -9.06
C ALA A 93 -11.10 16.42 -9.49
N CYS A 94 -10.32 15.35 -9.57
CA CYS A 94 -8.94 15.40 -10.07
C CYS A 94 -8.88 15.83 -11.55
N SER A 95 -9.76 15.31 -12.39
CA SER A 95 -9.81 15.67 -13.83
C SER A 95 -10.25 17.11 -14.05
N LEU A 96 -11.21 17.61 -13.27
CA LEU A 96 -11.63 19.01 -13.30
C LEU A 96 -10.48 19.93 -12.86
N SER A 97 -9.76 19.54 -11.81
CA SER A 97 -8.59 20.28 -11.32
C SER A 97 -7.49 20.35 -12.39
N ALA A 98 -7.20 19.23 -13.06
CA ALA A 98 -6.27 19.18 -14.19
C ALA A 98 -6.76 20.00 -15.39
N LEU A 99 -8.06 19.97 -15.71
CA LEU A 99 -8.66 20.77 -16.78
C LEU A 99 -8.52 22.27 -16.50
N VAL A 100 -8.81 22.72 -15.28
CA VAL A 100 -8.63 24.12 -14.88
C VAL A 100 -7.16 24.53 -15.00
N ALA A 101 -6.22 23.70 -14.53
CA ALA A 101 -4.79 23.98 -14.69
C ALA A 101 -4.39 24.10 -16.18
N PHE A 102 -4.92 23.21 -17.04
CA PHE A 102 -4.71 23.26 -18.49
C PHE A 102 -5.29 24.53 -19.13
N LEU A 103 -6.54 24.90 -18.81
CA LEU A 103 -7.19 26.11 -19.33
C LEU A 103 -6.46 27.40 -18.91
N ARG A 104 -5.80 27.38 -17.75
CA ARG A 104 -4.97 28.48 -17.25
C ARG A 104 -3.58 28.52 -17.89
N GLN A 105 -3.32 27.69 -18.91
CA GLN A 105 -2.04 27.60 -19.62
C GLN A 105 -0.85 27.39 -18.67
N LYS A 106 -1.06 26.67 -17.55
CA LYS A 106 0.08 26.13 -16.82
C LYS A 106 0.66 25.03 -17.70
N ASP A 107 1.83 25.28 -18.29
CA ASP A 107 2.59 24.42 -19.24
C ASP A 107 2.98 23.02 -18.71
N SER A 108 2.32 22.56 -17.66
CA SER A 108 2.70 21.47 -16.80
C SER A 108 1.52 20.53 -16.51
N THR A 109 0.58 20.35 -17.43
CA THR A 109 -0.42 19.26 -17.27
C THR A 109 -0.01 18.05 -18.11
N SER A 110 0.38 16.96 -17.44
CA SER A 110 0.72 15.69 -18.08
C SER A 110 -0.53 14.82 -18.23
N LEU A 111 -1.04 14.68 -19.46
CA LEU A 111 -2.17 13.80 -19.75
C LEU A 111 -1.86 12.35 -19.39
N THR A 112 -0.62 11.89 -19.60
CA THR A 112 -0.22 10.51 -19.26
C THR A 112 -0.26 10.26 -17.76
N SER A 113 0.13 11.24 -16.93
CA SER A 113 0.02 11.14 -15.46
C SER A 113 -1.43 11.08 -15.00
N LEU A 114 -2.32 11.87 -15.62
CA LEU A 114 -3.76 11.82 -15.33
C LEU A 114 -4.37 10.46 -15.75
N LEU A 115 -4.06 9.97 -16.94
CA LEU A 115 -4.53 8.65 -17.41
C LEU A 115 -3.99 7.52 -16.51
N LEU A 116 -2.74 7.61 -16.07
CA LEU A 116 -2.16 6.66 -15.14
C LEU A 116 -2.85 6.73 -13.77
N LEU A 117 -3.23 7.92 -13.29
CA LEU A 117 -4.03 8.06 -12.08
C LEU A 117 -5.35 7.31 -12.24
N LEU A 118 -6.13 7.63 -13.27
CA LEU A 118 -7.41 6.95 -13.56
C LEU A 118 -7.22 5.43 -13.59
N ALA A 119 -6.26 4.95 -14.38
CA ALA A 119 -5.99 3.53 -14.53
C ALA A 119 -5.49 2.86 -13.24
N THR A 120 -4.75 3.54 -12.39
CA THR A 120 -4.22 2.93 -11.15
C THR A 120 -5.34 2.64 -10.15
N TYR A 121 -6.42 3.44 -10.14
CA TYR A 121 -7.49 3.33 -9.14
C TYR A 121 -8.75 2.59 -9.61
N VAL A 122 -8.91 2.29 -10.90
CA VAL A 122 -10.03 1.45 -11.38
C VAL A 122 -10.16 0.13 -10.59
N PRO A 123 -9.09 -0.62 -10.26
CA PRO A 123 -9.23 -1.89 -9.54
C PRO A 123 -9.94 -1.78 -8.17
N PHE A 124 -9.97 -0.60 -7.55
CA PHE A 124 -10.66 -0.34 -6.28
C PHE A 124 -12.19 -0.35 -6.40
N VAL A 125 -12.76 -0.23 -7.60
CA VAL A 125 -14.22 -0.30 -7.80
C VAL A 125 -14.77 -1.73 -7.59
N PHE A 126 -13.88 -2.71 -7.62
CA PHE A 126 -14.19 -4.12 -7.40
C PHE A 126 -13.90 -4.52 -5.95
N GLY A 127 -14.49 -5.64 -5.54
CA GLY A 127 -14.11 -6.33 -4.31
C GLY A 127 -14.59 -7.78 -4.33
N LEU A 128 -14.06 -8.60 -3.43
CA LEU A 128 -14.51 -9.97 -3.25
C LEU A 128 -15.95 -9.99 -2.71
N ARG A 129 -16.66 -11.09 -2.94
CA ARG A 129 -17.96 -11.33 -2.30
C ARG A 129 -17.76 -11.47 -0.79
N PRO A 130 -18.73 -11.07 0.06
CA PRO A 130 -18.60 -11.12 1.52
C PRO A 130 -18.09 -12.45 2.08
N ALA A 131 -18.65 -13.57 1.59
CA ALA A 131 -18.25 -14.91 2.00
C ALA A 131 -16.80 -15.25 1.61
N ASP A 132 -16.42 -14.97 0.36
CA ASP A 132 -15.06 -15.21 -0.15
C ASP A 132 -14.04 -14.29 0.55
N ALA A 133 -14.38 -13.03 0.79
CA ALA A 133 -13.50 -12.09 1.48
C ALA A 133 -13.10 -12.61 2.87
N ARG A 134 -14.05 -13.10 3.66
CA ARG A 134 -13.78 -13.64 5.01
C ARG A 134 -12.97 -14.95 4.97
N ALA A 135 -13.28 -15.83 4.01
CA ALA A 135 -12.63 -17.13 3.89
C ALA A 135 -11.22 -17.04 3.29
N LEU A 136 -10.99 -16.13 2.35
CA LEU A 136 -9.74 -16.02 1.59
C LEU A 136 -8.70 -15.13 2.27
N LEU A 137 -9.07 -14.12 3.06
CA LEU A 137 -8.10 -13.21 3.68
C LEU A 137 -7.07 -13.95 4.54
N PRO A 138 -7.46 -14.83 5.50
CA PRO A 138 -6.48 -15.54 6.32
C PRO A 138 -5.53 -16.39 5.47
N ARG A 139 -6.05 -17.07 4.44
CA ARG A 139 -5.27 -17.90 3.52
C ARG A 139 -4.29 -17.06 2.71
N LEU A 140 -4.70 -15.88 2.23
CA LEU A 140 -3.82 -14.96 1.51
C LEU A 140 -2.73 -14.41 2.42
N LEU A 141 -3.06 -14.05 3.66
CA LEU A 141 -2.07 -13.61 4.66
C LEU A 141 -1.05 -14.69 4.99
N ASP A 142 -1.45 -15.96 5.01
CA ASP A 142 -0.52 -17.08 5.19
C ASP A 142 0.42 -17.22 3.98
N ARG A 143 -0.07 -16.99 2.75
CA ARG A 143 0.79 -16.92 1.53
C ARG A 143 1.72 -15.70 1.56
N PHE A 144 1.22 -14.55 1.99
CA PHE A 144 2.02 -13.34 2.19
C PHE A 144 3.19 -13.61 3.14
N LEU A 145 2.94 -14.24 4.29
CA LEU A 145 3.99 -14.57 5.25
C LEU A 145 5.07 -15.47 4.66
N ILE A 146 4.70 -16.45 3.82
CA ILE A 146 5.67 -17.31 3.13
C ILE A 146 6.53 -16.48 2.17
N MET A 147 5.92 -15.62 1.35
CA MET A 147 6.64 -14.80 0.38
C MET A 147 7.55 -13.76 1.06
N ILE A 148 7.07 -13.12 2.14
CA ILE A 148 7.89 -12.19 2.93
C ILE A 148 9.00 -12.91 3.69
N THR A 149 8.80 -14.18 4.08
CA THR A 149 9.87 -15.03 4.62
C THR A 149 10.98 -15.23 3.59
N VAL A 150 10.63 -15.52 2.34
CA VAL A 150 11.60 -15.61 1.25
C VAL A 150 12.31 -14.26 1.03
N LEU A 151 11.55 -13.15 0.97
CA LEU A 151 12.10 -11.80 0.82
C LEU A 151 13.09 -11.45 1.94
N ALA A 152 12.75 -11.78 3.19
CA ALA A 152 13.63 -11.58 4.35
C ALA A 152 14.92 -12.41 4.25
N GLY A 153 14.82 -13.66 3.81
CA GLY A 153 15.98 -14.51 3.54
C GLY A 153 16.89 -13.90 2.48
N LEU A 154 16.33 -13.42 1.37
CA LEU A 154 17.08 -12.72 0.31
C LEU A 154 17.73 -11.43 0.83
N ALA A 155 17.02 -10.64 1.63
CA ALA A 155 17.56 -9.41 2.21
C ALA A 155 18.73 -9.69 3.16
N LEU A 156 18.63 -10.74 3.98
CA LEU A 156 19.69 -11.17 4.88
C LEU A 156 20.88 -11.72 4.11
N PHE A 157 20.64 -12.56 3.11
CA PHE A 157 21.67 -13.12 2.24
C PHE A 157 22.46 -12.02 1.52
N GLN A 158 21.77 -11.06 0.90
CA GLN A 158 22.38 -9.90 0.24
C GLN A 158 23.32 -9.12 1.16
N PHE A 159 22.96 -8.98 2.44
CA PHE A 159 23.79 -8.24 3.39
C PHE A 159 24.93 -9.11 3.93
N ALA A 160 24.65 -10.36 4.28
CA ALA A 160 25.63 -11.28 4.84
C ALA A 160 26.78 -11.57 3.87
N ILE A 161 26.51 -11.71 2.57
CA ILE A 161 27.56 -11.97 1.58
C ILE A 161 28.56 -10.80 1.48
N GLN A 162 28.09 -9.57 1.68
CA GLN A 162 28.95 -8.37 1.72
C GLN A 162 29.84 -8.34 2.96
N LEU A 163 29.37 -8.87 4.09
CA LEU A 163 30.18 -9.00 5.31
C LEU A 163 31.34 -9.99 5.15
N VAL A 164 31.21 -10.96 4.24
CA VAL A 164 32.28 -11.91 3.89
C VAL A 164 33.24 -11.32 2.83
N GLY A 165 33.04 -10.07 2.41
CA GLY A 165 33.92 -9.35 1.49
C GLY A 165 33.53 -9.47 0.02
N VAL A 166 32.38 -10.05 -0.31
CA VAL A 166 31.87 -10.07 -1.70
C VAL A 166 31.26 -8.70 -2.01
N PRO A 167 31.73 -7.98 -3.03
CA PRO A 167 31.18 -6.67 -3.37
C PRO A 167 29.72 -6.80 -3.83
N TYR A 168 28.90 -5.79 -3.51
CA TYR A 168 27.52 -5.74 -3.98
C TYR A 168 27.46 -5.68 -5.51
N THR A 169 26.60 -6.51 -6.10
CA THR A 169 26.26 -6.50 -7.51
C THR A 169 24.75 -6.46 -7.68
N ASP A 170 24.28 -5.65 -8.63
CA ASP A 170 22.85 -5.52 -8.92
C ASP A 170 22.44 -6.55 -9.98
N VAL A 171 22.23 -7.79 -9.53
CA VAL A 171 21.95 -8.94 -10.40
C VAL A 171 20.76 -8.69 -11.34
N VAL A 172 19.73 -7.99 -10.88
CA VAL A 172 18.55 -7.70 -11.72
C VAL A 172 18.90 -6.71 -12.83
N LYS A 173 19.73 -5.71 -12.53
CA LYS A 173 20.21 -4.75 -13.53
C LYS A 173 21.09 -5.41 -14.59
N ASP A 174 21.87 -6.42 -14.21
CA ASP A 174 22.76 -7.14 -15.12
C ASP A 174 21.98 -8.08 -16.07
N VAL A 175 20.84 -8.61 -15.63
CA VAL A 175 20.02 -9.57 -16.40
C VAL A 175 18.92 -8.89 -17.21
N VAL A 176 18.27 -7.85 -16.66
CA VAL A 176 17.10 -7.21 -17.27
C VAL A 176 17.55 -5.98 -18.08
N PRO A 177 17.16 -5.87 -19.36
CA PRO A 177 17.49 -4.69 -20.17
C PRO A 177 17.02 -3.39 -19.52
N SER A 178 17.84 -2.34 -19.60
CA SER A 178 17.62 -1.08 -18.88
C SER A 178 16.27 -0.42 -19.18
N GLN A 179 15.73 -0.59 -20.39
CA GLN A 179 14.41 -0.07 -20.78
C GLN A 179 13.24 -0.70 -20.01
N PHE A 180 13.43 -1.90 -19.45
CA PHE A 180 12.42 -2.62 -18.66
C PHE A 180 12.62 -2.45 -17.15
N LEU A 181 13.62 -1.67 -16.72
CA LEU A 181 13.86 -1.36 -15.33
C LEU A 181 13.19 -0.05 -14.96
N MET A 182 12.48 -0.02 -13.84
CA MET A 182 11.88 1.20 -13.31
C MET A 182 12.96 2.24 -12.99
N HIS A 183 12.82 3.43 -13.55
CA HIS A 183 13.71 4.57 -13.32
C HIS A 183 13.22 5.44 -12.16
N GLY A 184 14.10 6.33 -11.67
CA GLY A 184 13.78 7.29 -10.62
C GLY A 184 13.84 6.74 -9.19
N PHE A 185 14.26 5.48 -9.02
CA PHE A 185 14.46 4.86 -7.71
C PHE A 185 15.94 4.56 -7.47
N ASN A 186 16.37 4.68 -6.21
CA ASN A 186 17.73 4.34 -5.83
C ASN A 186 17.81 2.87 -5.40
N THR A 187 18.08 1.98 -6.37
CA THR A 187 18.13 0.52 -6.16
C THR A 187 19.38 0.07 -5.41
N SER A 188 20.47 0.84 -5.46
CA SER A 188 21.76 0.46 -4.90
C SER A 188 22.49 1.68 -4.34
N TYR A 189 22.56 1.78 -3.02
CA TYR A 189 23.34 2.82 -2.37
C TYR A 189 23.97 2.34 -1.06
N PRO A 190 25.16 2.87 -0.71
CA PRO A 190 25.90 2.43 0.46
C PRO A 190 25.19 2.83 1.76
N VAL A 191 25.49 2.11 2.84
CA VAL A 191 24.98 2.36 4.19
C VAL A 191 25.35 3.77 4.65
N GLN A 192 26.59 4.16 4.38
CA GLN A 192 27.17 5.48 4.60
C GLN A 192 27.99 5.88 3.37
N TYR A 193 28.11 7.17 3.10
CA TYR A 193 28.99 7.67 2.03
C TYR A 193 30.42 7.14 2.21
N GLY A 194 30.97 6.54 1.16
CA GLY A 194 32.30 5.90 1.18
C GLY A 194 32.35 4.48 1.77
N SER A 195 31.24 3.94 2.27
CA SER A 195 31.18 2.56 2.76
C SER A 195 31.17 1.55 1.62
N SER A 196 31.86 0.42 1.80
CA SER A 196 31.77 -0.75 0.91
C SER A 196 30.47 -1.56 1.10
N LEU A 197 29.75 -1.32 2.19
CA LEU A 197 28.50 -2.01 2.50
C LEU A 197 27.31 -1.27 1.90
N TYR A 198 26.50 -2.00 1.14
CA TYR A 198 25.27 -1.54 0.53
C TYR A 198 24.06 -2.02 1.31
N LYS A 199 23.06 -1.14 1.37
CA LYS A 199 21.78 -1.45 2.01
C LYS A 199 21.06 -2.56 1.28
N SER A 200 20.38 -3.41 2.04
CA SER A 200 19.64 -4.52 1.46
C SER A 200 18.29 -4.09 0.89
N ASN A 201 18.04 -4.48 -0.36
CA ASN A 201 16.75 -4.36 -1.05
C ASN A 201 16.24 -5.73 -1.54
N ALA A 202 16.82 -6.82 -1.02
CA ALA A 202 16.57 -8.20 -1.44
C ALA A 202 16.76 -8.44 -2.95
N PHE A 203 17.57 -7.62 -3.63
CA PHE A 203 17.74 -7.53 -5.10
C PHE A 203 16.48 -7.14 -5.89
N VAL A 204 15.28 -7.45 -5.37
CA VAL A 204 13.99 -7.34 -6.08
C VAL A 204 13.20 -6.08 -5.76
N CYS A 205 13.37 -5.48 -4.58
CA CYS A 205 12.63 -4.29 -4.21
C CYS A 205 13.21 -3.04 -4.89
N LEU A 206 12.34 -2.08 -5.19
CA LEU A 206 12.72 -0.81 -5.82
C LEU A 206 13.77 -0.05 -5.02
N GLU A 207 13.64 -0.07 -3.69
CA GLU A 207 14.57 0.55 -2.76
C GLU A 207 14.62 -0.25 -1.45
N ALA A 208 15.67 -0.04 -0.66
CA ALA A 208 15.76 -0.57 0.70
C ALA A 208 14.56 -0.15 1.58
N SER A 209 13.97 1.03 1.35
CA SER A 209 12.76 1.47 2.04
C SER A 209 11.53 0.63 1.74
N PHE A 210 11.31 0.28 0.47
CA PHE A 210 10.22 -0.62 0.08
C PHE A 210 10.41 -2.00 0.74
N CYS A 211 11.62 -2.54 0.67
CA CYS A 211 11.94 -3.82 1.35
C CYS A 211 11.62 -3.75 2.85
N SER A 212 12.07 -2.68 3.54
CA SER A 212 11.81 -2.49 4.97
C SER A 212 10.32 -2.36 5.32
N GLN A 213 9.52 -1.73 4.46
CA GLN A 213 8.08 -1.56 4.66
C GLN A 213 7.33 -2.88 4.46
N PHE A 214 7.67 -3.66 3.43
CA PHE A 214 7.10 -4.99 3.18
C PHE A 214 7.44 -5.96 4.33
N LEU A 215 8.67 -5.93 4.84
CA LEU A 215 9.07 -6.68 6.05
C LEU A 215 8.31 -6.19 7.29
N GLY A 216 8.08 -4.88 7.41
CA GLY A 216 7.24 -4.29 8.46
C GLY A 216 5.81 -4.84 8.42
N PHE A 217 5.18 -4.90 7.25
CA PHE A 217 3.89 -5.60 7.08
C PHE A 217 4.00 -7.09 7.41
N GLY A 218 5.12 -7.74 7.06
CA GLY A 218 5.40 -9.12 7.47
C GLY A 218 5.29 -9.34 8.97
N ILE A 219 5.89 -8.45 9.78
CA ILE A 219 5.79 -8.48 11.24
C ILE A 219 4.34 -8.23 11.69
N VAL A 220 3.67 -7.21 11.16
CA VAL A 220 2.26 -6.91 11.50
C VAL A 220 1.36 -8.13 11.25
N VAL A 221 1.45 -8.72 10.06
CA VAL A 221 0.68 -9.91 9.68
C VAL A 221 1.09 -11.11 10.54
N CYS A 222 2.38 -11.28 10.84
CA CYS A 222 2.86 -12.37 11.69
C CYS A 222 2.28 -12.28 13.11
N VAL A 223 2.21 -11.07 13.69
CA VAL A 223 1.60 -10.84 15.00
C VAL A 223 0.08 -11.02 14.98
N LEU A 224 -0.59 -10.63 13.88
CA LEU A 224 -2.03 -10.81 13.71
C LEU A 224 -2.42 -12.28 13.49
N ARG A 225 -1.54 -13.07 12.84
CA ARG A 225 -1.76 -14.49 12.54
C ARG A 225 -1.13 -15.43 13.57
N ASN A 226 -0.53 -14.91 14.65
CA ASN A 226 0.24 -15.68 15.64
C ASN A 226 1.31 -16.59 14.97
N GLY A 227 2.03 -16.05 13.99
CA GLY A 227 3.10 -16.77 13.31
C GLY A 227 4.27 -17.11 14.23
N GLY A 228 5.09 -18.08 13.81
CA GLY A 228 6.22 -18.56 14.61
C GLY A 228 7.24 -17.47 14.94
N TRP A 229 7.74 -17.48 16.18
CA TRP A 229 8.69 -16.48 16.70
C TRP A 229 9.96 -16.34 15.85
N TRP A 230 10.42 -17.42 15.20
CA TRP A 230 11.59 -17.40 14.33
C TRP A 230 11.39 -16.48 13.10
N ARG A 231 10.16 -16.37 12.59
CA ARG A 231 9.84 -15.46 11.47
C ARG A 231 9.98 -14.01 11.91
N LEU A 232 9.49 -13.70 13.11
CA LEU A 232 9.63 -12.35 13.68
C LEU A 232 11.10 -11.97 13.83
N LEU A 233 11.92 -12.86 14.39
CA LEU A 233 13.36 -12.63 14.51
C LEU A 233 13.99 -12.38 13.13
N MET A 234 13.69 -13.24 12.15
CA MET A 234 14.22 -13.09 10.80
C MET A 234 13.77 -11.78 10.13
N PHE A 235 12.51 -11.37 10.29
CA PHE A 235 12.01 -10.09 9.76
C PHE A 235 12.68 -8.89 10.43
N VAL A 236 12.90 -8.93 11.74
CA VAL A 236 13.61 -7.87 12.47
C VAL A 236 15.04 -7.75 11.95
N LEU A 237 15.77 -8.86 11.85
CA LEU A 237 17.14 -8.87 11.32
C LEU A 237 17.18 -8.36 9.87
N ALA A 238 16.21 -8.76 9.04
CA ALA A 238 16.11 -8.29 7.66
C ALA A 238 15.81 -6.78 7.57
N ILE A 239 14.98 -6.23 8.46
CA ILE A 239 14.74 -4.78 8.51
C ILE A 239 16.03 -4.05 8.88
N LEU A 240 16.79 -4.57 9.86
CA LEU A 240 18.07 -3.99 10.25
C LEU A 240 19.07 -3.98 9.07
N SER A 241 19.11 -5.04 8.25
CA SER A 241 19.99 -5.09 7.07
C SER A 241 19.58 -4.12 5.95
N THR A 242 18.34 -3.64 5.92
CA THR A 242 17.92 -2.59 4.97
C THR A 242 18.44 -1.21 5.37
N VAL A 243 18.85 -1.00 6.64
CA VAL A 243 19.24 0.31 7.21
C VAL A 243 18.28 1.43 6.76
N SER A 244 16.98 1.17 6.85
CA SER A 244 15.91 2.08 6.44
C SER A 244 14.94 2.34 7.60
N GLY A 245 14.68 3.61 7.87
CA GLY A 245 13.76 4.03 8.94
C GLY A 245 12.28 3.85 8.63
N THR A 246 11.89 3.72 7.35
CA THR A 246 10.46 3.72 6.97
C THR A 246 9.71 2.48 7.44
N GLY A 247 10.35 1.30 7.42
CA GLY A 247 9.80 0.07 8.00
C GLY A 247 9.62 0.17 9.51
N LEU A 248 10.57 0.77 10.22
CA LEU A 248 10.48 1.01 11.67
C LEU A 248 9.37 2.00 12.02
N LEU A 249 9.21 3.07 11.23
CA LEU A 249 8.12 4.03 11.40
C LEU A 249 6.75 3.38 11.18
N LEU A 250 6.63 2.53 10.15
CA LEU A 250 5.43 1.71 9.95
C LEU A 250 5.13 0.83 11.16
N LEU A 251 6.14 0.15 11.71
CA LEU A 251 5.99 -0.69 12.90
C LEU A 251 5.64 0.10 14.15
N ALA A 252 6.20 1.30 14.34
CA ALA A 252 5.84 2.16 15.45
C ALA A 252 4.36 2.53 15.40
N CYS A 253 3.90 3.00 14.24
CA CYS A 253 2.48 3.30 14.02
C CYS A 253 1.59 2.06 14.18
N ALA A 254 1.95 0.94 13.57
CA ALA A 254 1.22 -0.32 13.70
C ALA A 254 1.21 -0.83 15.14
N GLY A 255 2.29 -0.60 15.89
CA GLY A 255 2.44 -0.92 17.30
C GLY A 255 1.46 -0.13 18.16
N VAL A 256 1.26 1.16 17.88
CA VAL A 256 0.21 1.97 18.53
C VAL A 256 -1.17 1.40 18.22
N LEU A 257 -1.46 1.08 16.95
CA LEU A 257 -2.74 0.47 16.55
C LEU A 257 -2.97 -0.89 17.23
N LEU A 258 -1.93 -1.72 17.32
CA LEU A 258 -1.96 -3.01 18.02
C LEU A 258 -2.13 -2.83 19.53
N ALA A 259 -1.49 -1.84 20.15
CA ALA A 259 -1.65 -1.51 21.56
C ALA A 259 -3.09 -1.09 21.88
N VAL A 260 -3.70 -0.26 21.01
CA VAL A 260 -5.12 0.10 21.11
C VAL A 260 -6.01 -1.13 20.96
N HIS A 261 -5.66 -2.05 20.06
CA HIS A 261 -6.47 -3.25 19.79
C HIS A 261 -6.33 -4.35 20.86
N LYS A 262 -5.11 -4.66 21.31
CA LYS A 262 -4.79 -5.74 22.26
C LYS A 262 -4.71 -5.29 23.72
N GLY A 263 -4.73 -3.98 23.98
CA GLY A 263 -4.71 -3.38 25.32
C GLY A 263 -3.32 -3.18 25.92
N ALA A 264 -3.30 -2.61 27.13
CA ALA A 264 -2.08 -2.12 27.79
C ALA A 264 -1.01 -3.19 28.07
N ARG A 265 -1.41 -4.45 28.32
CA ARG A 265 -0.46 -5.55 28.55
C ARG A 265 0.40 -5.80 27.32
N PHE A 266 -0.23 -5.87 26.13
CA PHE A 266 0.50 -6.01 24.88
C PHE A 266 1.40 -4.81 24.62
N ALA A 267 0.90 -3.60 24.88
CA ALA A 267 1.67 -2.37 24.74
C ALA A 267 2.95 -2.39 25.60
N LEU A 268 2.82 -2.81 26.86
CA LEU A 268 3.95 -2.92 27.78
C LEU A 268 4.96 -3.98 27.31
N THR A 269 4.50 -5.16 26.91
CA THR A 269 5.39 -6.21 26.39
C THR A 269 6.11 -5.76 25.11
N ALA A 270 5.40 -5.09 24.20
CA ALA A 270 6.00 -4.54 22.99
C ALA A 270 7.03 -3.46 23.31
N LEU A 271 6.72 -2.55 24.26
CA LEU A 271 7.65 -1.51 24.71
C LEU A 271 8.91 -2.10 25.34
N VAL A 272 8.78 -3.10 26.20
CA VAL A 272 9.91 -3.82 26.79
C VAL A 272 10.75 -4.51 25.71
N GLY A 273 10.10 -5.17 24.75
CA GLY A 273 10.80 -5.82 23.63
C GLY A 273 11.58 -4.83 22.76
N VAL A 274 10.97 -3.70 22.39
CA VAL A 274 11.62 -2.62 21.64
C VAL A 274 12.76 -2.00 22.46
N GLY A 275 12.54 -1.75 23.75
CA GLY A 275 13.55 -1.22 24.66
C GLY A 275 14.76 -2.14 24.78
N LEU A 276 14.54 -3.47 24.86
CA LEU A 276 15.61 -4.46 24.88
C LEU A 276 16.41 -4.46 23.58
N VAL A 277 15.76 -4.40 22.42
CA VAL A 277 16.44 -4.32 21.12
C VAL A 277 17.25 -3.03 21.00
N ALA A 278 16.67 -1.89 21.39
CA ALA A 278 17.37 -0.62 21.39
C ALA A 278 18.59 -0.64 22.33
N LEU A 279 18.45 -1.23 23.52
CA LEU A 279 19.55 -1.41 24.47
C LEU A 279 20.66 -2.27 23.88
N ILE A 280 20.34 -3.41 23.26
CA ILE A 280 21.33 -4.28 22.61
C ILE A 280 22.06 -3.50 21.50
N ILE A 281 21.34 -2.78 20.64
CA ILE A 281 21.93 -1.98 19.56
C ILE A 281 22.83 -0.87 20.12
N SER A 282 22.49 -0.28 21.26
CA SER A 282 23.29 0.78 21.89
C SER A 282 24.70 0.34 22.28
N PHE A 283 24.94 -0.96 22.47
CA PHE A 283 26.26 -1.54 22.73
C PHE A 283 27.01 -1.96 21.46
N THR A 284 26.48 -1.66 20.28
CA THR A 284 27.10 -2.02 19.00
C THR A 284 27.46 -0.76 18.21
N PRO A 285 28.47 -0.77 17.32
CA PRO A 285 28.76 0.36 16.43
C PRO A 285 27.58 0.80 15.54
N ALA A 286 26.55 -0.04 15.42
CA ALA A 286 25.33 0.32 14.71
C ALA A 286 24.55 1.45 15.42
N SER A 287 24.77 1.68 16.73
CA SER A 287 24.14 2.76 17.50
C SER A 287 24.35 4.11 16.84
N ASP A 288 25.55 4.40 16.36
CA ASP A 288 25.92 5.70 15.79
C ASP A 288 25.23 5.92 14.45
N ILE A 289 25.12 4.86 13.64
CA ILE A 289 24.39 4.86 12.37
C ILE A 289 22.91 5.14 12.63
N PHE A 290 22.29 4.47 13.61
CA PHE A 290 20.89 4.68 13.94
C PHE A 290 20.63 6.03 14.64
N ALA A 291 21.56 6.52 15.46
CA ALA A 291 21.46 7.82 16.11
C ALA A 291 21.55 8.96 15.08
N ALA A 292 22.48 8.87 14.12
CA ALA A 292 22.57 9.80 12.99
C ALA A 292 21.28 9.81 12.14
N ARG A 293 20.64 8.63 11.99
CA ARG A 293 19.35 8.49 11.27
C ARG A 293 18.19 9.12 12.03
N ALA A 294 18.18 9.06 13.36
CA ALA A 294 17.12 9.65 14.17
C ALA A 294 17.09 11.18 14.06
N THR A 295 18.24 11.81 13.82
CA THR A 295 18.37 13.25 13.64
C THR A 295 18.35 13.71 12.18
N GLU A 296 18.19 12.79 11.20
CA GLU A 296 18.21 13.15 9.77
C GLU A 296 17.15 14.20 9.40
N THR A 297 15.98 14.20 10.03
CA THR A 297 14.87 15.12 9.69
C THR A 297 15.21 16.60 9.89
N SER A 298 16.25 16.94 10.66
CA SER A 298 16.71 18.32 10.86
C SER A 298 17.66 18.81 9.75
N SER A 299 18.27 17.90 9.00
CA SER A 299 19.13 18.24 7.87
C SER A 299 18.34 18.28 6.57
N SER A 300 18.35 19.41 5.87
CA SER A 300 17.63 19.58 4.60
C SER A 300 18.11 18.61 3.50
N THR A 301 19.35 18.12 3.56
CA THR A 301 19.92 17.23 2.54
C THR A 301 19.75 15.74 2.87
N SER A 302 19.11 15.40 4.00
CA SER A 302 18.96 14.02 4.41
C SER A 302 17.85 13.27 3.64
N SER A 303 17.96 11.95 3.60
CA SER A 303 16.94 11.09 2.99
C SER A 303 15.58 11.19 3.69
N GLY A 304 15.56 11.43 5.00
CA GLY A 304 14.33 11.67 5.77
C GLY A 304 13.67 13.00 5.42
N SER A 305 14.45 14.07 5.33
CA SER A 305 13.94 15.41 5.01
C SER A 305 13.35 15.48 3.60
N LEU A 306 14.02 14.87 2.61
CA LEU A 306 13.57 14.76 1.22
C LEU A 306 12.26 13.98 1.03
N ARG A 307 11.79 13.27 2.07
CA ARG A 307 10.54 12.50 2.05
C ARG A 307 9.45 13.10 2.94
N PHE A 308 9.83 13.61 4.10
CA PHE A 308 8.86 13.99 5.15
C PHE A 308 8.78 15.48 5.43
N VAL A 309 9.74 16.30 4.97
CA VAL A 309 9.79 17.73 5.28
C VAL A 309 9.73 18.57 4.00
N GLN A 310 10.71 18.39 3.10
CA GLN A 310 10.82 19.19 1.89
C GLN A 310 9.58 19.14 0.99
N PRO A 311 8.94 17.97 0.74
CA PRO A 311 7.71 17.93 -0.07
C PRO A 311 6.60 18.82 0.49
N TYR A 312 6.46 18.88 1.82
CA TYR A 312 5.44 19.71 2.47
C TYR A 312 5.79 21.20 2.40
N GLN A 313 7.05 21.56 2.64
CA GLN A 313 7.52 22.94 2.50
C GLN A 313 7.32 23.45 1.08
N ARG A 314 7.76 22.68 0.07
CA ARG A 314 7.60 23.05 -1.34
C ARG A 314 6.14 23.14 -1.76
N THR A 315 5.29 22.26 -1.23
CA THR A 315 3.84 22.34 -1.46
C THR A 315 3.28 23.62 -0.87
N TRP A 316 3.65 23.96 0.36
CA TRP A 316 3.23 25.19 1.02
C TRP A 316 3.65 26.45 0.24
N ASP A 317 4.92 26.51 -0.18
CA ASP A 317 5.45 27.62 -0.95
C ASP A 317 4.73 27.79 -2.30
N ALA A 318 4.42 26.68 -2.97
CA ALA A 318 3.66 26.69 -4.22
C ALA A 318 2.22 27.19 -4.03
N LEU A 319 1.56 26.80 -2.95
CA LEU A 319 0.18 27.22 -2.63
C LEU A 319 0.07 28.72 -2.33
N GLY A 320 1.09 29.32 -1.72
CA GLY A 320 1.09 30.74 -1.35
C GLY A 320 1.07 31.72 -2.53
N SER A 321 1.29 31.24 -3.76
CA SER A 321 1.44 32.09 -4.94
C SER A 321 0.13 32.52 -5.59
N ASP A 322 -0.95 31.73 -5.48
CA ASP A 322 -2.21 31.97 -6.20
C ASP A 322 -3.41 31.21 -5.58
N PRO A 323 -4.51 31.89 -5.22
CA PRO A 323 -5.70 31.26 -4.63
C PRO A 323 -6.30 30.13 -5.50
N ALA A 324 -6.26 30.26 -6.83
CA ALA A 324 -6.80 29.23 -7.71
C ALA A 324 -5.92 27.97 -7.72
N THR A 325 -4.61 28.11 -7.49
CA THR A 325 -3.69 26.97 -7.27
C THR A 325 -4.01 26.24 -5.97
N VAL A 326 -4.51 26.92 -4.95
CA VAL A 326 -4.96 26.26 -3.71
C VAL A 326 -6.15 25.34 -3.97
N VAL A 327 -7.11 25.79 -4.78
CA VAL A 327 -8.33 25.02 -5.04
C VAL A 327 -8.09 23.87 -6.02
N PHE A 328 -7.40 24.15 -7.13
CA PHE A 328 -7.27 23.24 -8.28
C PHE A 328 -5.86 22.67 -8.51
N GLY A 329 -4.87 23.12 -7.75
CA GLY A 329 -3.48 22.66 -7.89
C GLY A 329 -2.76 23.25 -9.10
N SER A 330 -1.61 22.68 -9.40
CA SER A 330 -0.72 23.09 -10.51
C SER A 330 -0.82 22.20 -11.75
N GLY A 331 -1.59 21.11 -11.69
CA GLY A 331 -1.79 20.18 -12.80
C GLY A 331 -1.10 18.82 -12.59
N ALA A 332 -1.62 17.80 -13.27
CA ALA A 332 -1.14 16.43 -13.16
C ALA A 332 0.34 16.29 -13.55
N GLY A 333 1.12 15.57 -12.74
CA GLY A 333 2.54 15.33 -12.95
C GLY A 333 3.46 16.50 -12.57
N PHE A 334 2.94 17.57 -11.94
CA PHE A 334 3.76 18.70 -11.49
C PHE A 334 4.81 18.28 -10.48
N ALA A 335 4.45 17.43 -9.52
CA ALA A 335 5.37 16.99 -8.47
C ALA A 335 6.57 16.21 -9.04
N ASP A 336 6.36 15.41 -10.09
CA ASP A 336 7.42 14.61 -10.71
C ASP A 336 8.41 15.50 -11.49
N ARG A 337 7.93 16.55 -12.16
CA ARG A 337 8.80 17.54 -12.82
C ARG A 337 9.57 18.38 -11.81
N ASP A 338 8.89 18.82 -10.74
CA ASP A 338 9.52 19.57 -9.66
C ASP A 338 10.64 18.74 -9.00
N ALA A 339 10.37 17.46 -8.69
CA ALA A 339 11.37 16.54 -8.18
C ALA A 339 12.54 16.33 -9.15
N GLY A 340 12.27 16.22 -10.45
CA GLY A 340 13.31 16.11 -11.49
C GLY A 340 14.16 17.36 -11.63
N GLU A 341 13.57 18.55 -11.53
CA GLU A 341 14.30 19.82 -11.51
C GLU A 341 15.13 19.98 -10.23
N PHE A 342 14.55 19.65 -9.08
CA PHE A 342 15.26 19.63 -7.81
C PHE A 342 16.47 18.70 -7.86
N PHE A 343 16.31 17.49 -8.41
CA PHE A 343 17.40 16.55 -8.61
C PHE A 343 18.48 17.10 -9.55
N ARG A 344 18.12 17.73 -10.67
CA ARG A 344 19.11 18.36 -11.59
C ARG A 344 19.92 19.47 -10.91
N ARG A 345 19.32 20.21 -9.97
CA ARG A 345 19.99 21.31 -9.25
C ARG A 345 20.83 20.83 -8.07
N THR A 346 20.40 19.79 -7.37
CA THR A 346 20.97 19.39 -6.07
C THR A 346 21.63 18.00 -6.07
N GLY A 347 21.34 17.16 -7.06
CA GLY A 347 21.69 15.73 -7.07
C GLY A 347 20.89 14.88 -6.07
N LEU A 348 19.88 15.44 -5.40
CA LEU A 348 19.15 14.78 -4.33
C LEU A 348 17.75 14.31 -4.79
N PRO A 349 17.35 13.05 -4.52
CA PRO A 349 16.06 12.53 -4.96
C PRO A 349 14.93 13.00 -4.02
N LEU A 350 14.15 13.98 -4.48
CA LEU A 350 12.93 14.43 -3.80
C LEU A 350 11.79 13.43 -4.06
N ASN A 351 11.11 12.98 -3.01
CA ASN A 351 9.99 12.05 -3.16
C ASN A 351 8.75 12.58 -2.45
N TYR A 352 7.73 12.91 -3.22
CA TYR A 352 6.48 13.42 -2.70
C TYR A 352 5.60 12.29 -2.15
N ALA A 353 5.34 12.33 -0.84
CA ALA A 353 4.28 11.54 -0.23
C ALA A 353 2.90 11.88 -0.87
N LEU A 354 1.92 10.99 -0.67
CA LEU A 354 0.59 11.10 -1.29
C LEU A 354 -0.04 12.49 -1.09
N VAL A 355 -0.10 12.96 0.15
CA VAL A 355 -0.82 14.20 0.52
C VAL A 355 -0.21 15.43 -0.15
N PRO A 356 1.10 15.73 0.02
CA PRO A 356 1.68 16.89 -0.64
C PRO A 356 1.62 16.76 -2.17
N LYS A 357 1.74 15.54 -2.74
CA LYS A 357 1.56 15.32 -4.18
C LYS A 357 0.15 15.68 -4.66
N LEU A 358 -0.89 15.19 -3.97
CA LEU A 358 -2.28 15.46 -4.31
C LEU A 358 -2.61 16.95 -4.23
N VAL A 359 -2.15 17.62 -3.16
CA VAL A 359 -2.40 19.05 -2.96
C VAL A 359 -1.71 19.86 -4.05
N LEU A 360 -0.46 19.53 -4.36
CA LEU A 360 0.32 20.25 -5.37
C LEU A 360 -0.23 20.04 -6.79
N GLU A 361 -0.67 18.83 -7.14
CA GLU A 361 -1.13 18.51 -8.49
C GLU A 361 -2.63 18.81 -8.72
N TYR A 362 -3.48 18.58 -7.72
CA TYR A 362 -4.94 18.61 -7.86
C TYR A 362 -5.65 19.54 -6.85
N GLY A 363 -4.89 20.28 -6.04
CA GLY A 363 -5.43 21.24 -5.08
C GLY A 363 -6.23 20.59 -3.95
N VAL A 364 -6.85 21.43 -3.12
CA VAL A 364 -7.66 20.98 -1.98
C VAL A 364 -8.88 20.19 -2.45
N LEU A 365 -9.51 20.56 -3.57
CA LEU A 365 -10.70 19.88 -4.09
C LEU A 365 -10.39 18.43 -4.48
N GLY A 366 -9.37 18.22 -5.30
CA GLY A 366 -8.94 16.88 -5.68
C GLY A 366 -8.44 16.08 -4.48
N THR A 367 -7.67 16.72 -3.58
CA THR A 367 -7.11 16.06 -2.40
C THR A 367 -8.20 15.52 -1.47
N VAL A 368 -9.18 16.35 -1.09
CA VAL A 368 -10.21 15.97 -0.12
C VAL A 368 -11.08 14.84 -0.67
N THR A 369 -11.53 14.96 -1.92
CA THR A 369 -12.38 13.93 -2.55
C THR A 369 -11.62 12.61 -2.74
N PHE A 370 -10.36 12.68 -3.17
CA PHE A 370 -9.52 11.50 -3.36
C PHE A 370 -9.15 10.81 -2.03
N ILE A 371 -8.70 11.56 -1.01
CA ILE A 371 -8.39 10.98 0.30
C ILE A 371 -9.66 10.37 0.91
N SER A 372 -10.83 11.02 0.78
CA SER A 372 -12.09 10.46 1.25
C SER A 372 -12.41 9.13 0.57
N PHE A 373 -12.17 9.02 -0.74
CA PHE A 373 -12.30 7.78 -1.48
C PHE A 373 -11.36 6.69 -0.95
N ILE A 374 -10.06 6.97 -0.80
CA ILE A 374 -9.08 6.00 -0.29
C ILE A 374 -9.39 5.55 1.14
N VAL A 375 -9.70 6.49 2.03
CA VAL A 375 -10.08 6.18 3.41
C VAL A 375 -11.34 5.30 3.43
N ALA A 376 -12.34 5.60 2.59
CA ALA A 376 -13.51 4.73 2.46
C ALA A 376 -13.12 3.32 1.98
N MET A 377 -12.20 3.20 1.01
CA MET A 377 -11.78 1.90 0.47
C MET A 377 -10.96 1.06 1.45
N PHE A 378 -10.19 1.69 2.34
CA PHE A 378 -9.36 0.99 3.31
C PHE A 378 -10.03 0.76 4.68
N VAL A 379 -10.92 1.64 5.11
CA VAL A 379 -11.46 1.60 6.48
C VAL A 379 -12.88 1.03 6.52
N ARG A 380 -13.75 1.43 5.58
CA ARG A 380 -15.17 1.03 5.62
C ARG A 380 -15.30 -0.46 5.32
N GLY A 381 -15.76 -1.22 6.31
CA GLY A 381 -15.95 -2.67 6.16
C GLY A 381 -14.67 -3.50 6.27
N SER A 382 -13.57 -2.92 6.76
CA SER A 382 -12.34 -3.68 6.97
C SER A 382 -12.49 -4.79 8.01
N GLN A 383 -11.83 -5.92 7.73
CA GLN A 383 -11.75 -7.07 8.62
C GLN A 383 -10.67 -6.92 9.70
N SER A 384 -9.75 -5.96 9.56
CA SER A 384 -8.68 -5.72 10.54
C SER A 384 -8.34 -4.24 10.62
N PHE A 385 -8.60 -3.66 11.79
CA PHE A 385 -8.26 -2.28 12.10
C PHE A 385 -6.78 -1.98 11.91
N VAL A 386 -5.94 -2.86 12.47
CA VAL A 386 -4.49 -2.70 12.47
C VAL A 386 -3.99 -2.73 11.03
N LEU A 387 -4.43 -3.72 10.23
CA LEU A 387 -3.98 -3.85 8.85
C LEU A 387 -4.40 -2.65 8.01
N SER A 388 -5.66 -2.20 8.13
CA SER A 388 -6.15 -1.00 7.45
C SER A 388 -5.41 0.26 7.84
N GLY A 389 -5.19 0.48 9.14
CA GLY A 389 -4.47 1.66 9.62
C GLY A 389 -3.00 1.63 9.17
N SER A 390 -2.34 0.47 9.21
CA SER A 390 -0.98 0.30 8.71
C SER A 390 -0.88 0.57 7.21
N VAL A 391 -1.80 0.04 6.40
CA VAL A 391 -1.87 0.31 4.95
C VAL A 391 -2.15 1.79 4.69
N LEU A 392 -3.06 2.41 5.43
CA LEU A 392 -3.36 3.83 5.27
C LEU A 392 -2.12 4.69 5.55
N ILE A 393 -1.37 4.43 6.64
CA ILE A 393 -0.16 5.18 6.99
C ILE A 393 0.95 4.95 5.97
N PHE A 394 1.16 3.69 5.57
CA PHE A 394 2.09 3.34 4.50
C PHE A 394 1.79 4.12 3.22
N TYR A 395 0.52 4.15 2.84
CA TYR A 395 0.03 4.75 1.62
C TYR A 395 0.08 6.28 1.64
N THR A 396 -0.29 6.92 2.75
CA THR A 396 -0.42 8.39 2.82
C THR A 396 0.88 9.10 3.20
N VAL A 397 1.68 8.51 4.09
CA VAL A 397 2.86 9.17 4.68
C VAL A 397 4.15 8.54 4.19
N LEU A 398 4.26 7.20 4.20
CA LEU A 398 5.55 6.54 4.06
C LEU A 398 5.97 6.27 2.61
N SER A 399 5.07 6.51 1.66
CA SER A 399 5.27 6.15 0.26
C SER A 399 4.80 7.24 -0.70
N GLY A 400 5.47 7.34 -1.84
CA GLY A 400 5.02 8.12 -3.00
C GLY A 400 3.89 7.42 -3.75
N GLY A 401 2.82 7.06 -3.02
CA GLY A 401 1.84 6.05 -3.43
C GLY A 401 0.88 6.43 -4.54
N LEU A 402 0.81 7.70 -4.95
CA LEU A 402 -0.27 8.18 -5.84
C LEU A 402 -0.27 7.50 -7.21
N LEU A 403 0.91 7.28 -7.79
CA LEU A 403 1.07 6.69 -9.12
C LEU A 403 2.02 5.49 -9.08
N ALA A 404 2.11 4.83 -7.91
CA ALA A 404 2.98 3.67 -7.69
C ALA A 404 2.10 2.41 -7.58
N PRO A 405 1.92 1.64 -8.68
CA PRO A 405 1.16 0.40 -8.68
C PRO A 405 1.54 -0.58 -7.57
N VAL A 406 2.81 -0.63 -7.16
CA VAL A 406 3.25 -1.45 -6.02
C VAL A 406 2.50 -1.09 -4.72
N VAL A 407 2.35 0.21 -4.48
CA VAL A 407 1.80 0.73 -3.23
C VAL A 407 0.28 0.54 -3.21
N THR A 408 -0.37 0.81 -4.33
CA THR A 408 -1.82 0.61 -4.50
C THR A 408 -2.18 -0.87 -4.56
N GLY A 409 -1.38 -1.69 -5.23
CA GLY A 409 -1.53 -3.14 -5.34
C GLY A 409 -1.46 -3.83 -3.98
N LEU A 410 -0.50 -3.47 -3.13
CA LEU A 410 -0.44 -3.96 -1.76
C LEU A 410 -1.69 -3.57 -0.95
N GLY A 411 -2.16 -2.32 -1.09
CA GLY A 411 -3.38 -1.86 -0.43
C GLY A 411 -4.65 -2.58 -0.91
N LEU A 412 -4.72 -2.93 -2.19
CA LEU A 412 -5.79 -3.75 -2.77
C LEU A 412 -5.78 -5.16 -2.18
N LEU A 413 -4.61 -5.82 -2.20
CA LEU A 413 -4.44 -7.22 -1.83
C LEU A 413 -4.52 -7.47 -0.32
N LEU A 414 -4.13 -6.52 0.52
CA LEU A 414 -4.19 -6.70 1.97
C LEU A 414 -5.49 -6.17 2.59
N VAL A 415 -6.15 -5.20 1.94
CA VAL A 415 -7.29 -4.50 2.55
C VAL A 415 -8.46 -4.36 1.58
N SER A 416 -8.33 -3.56 0.50
CA SER A 416 -9.50 -3.04 -0.20
C SER A 416 -10.38 -4.12 -0.84
N TRP A 417 -9.82 -5.16 -1.43
CA TRP A 417 -10.64 -6.26 -2.00
C TRP A 417 -11.32 -7.14 -0.93
N PHE A 418 -10.90 -7.03 0.32
CA PHE A 418 -11.42 -7.80 1.45
C PHE A 418 -12.37 -7.01 2.35
N THR A 419 -12.57 -5.72 2.08
CA THR A 419 -13.56 -4.92 2.81
C THR A 419 -14.97 -5.35 2.42
N VAL A 420 -15.83 -5.52 3.43
CA VAL A 420 -17.23 -5.94 3.28
C VAL A 420 -18.10 -4.92 3.97
N SER A 421 -18.93 -4.19 3.21
CA SER A 421 -19.84 -3.22 3.82
C SER A 421 -21.09 -3.91 4.38
N PRO A 422 -21.71 -3.40 5.47
CA PRO A 422 -22.93 -4.01 6.03
C PRO A 422 -24.10 -4.10 5.04
N GLN A 423 -24.15 -3.18 4.07
CA GLN A 423 -25.14 -3.19 2.99
C GLN A 423 -24.90 -4.37 2.03
N GLU A 424 -23.64 -4.66 1.72
CA GLU A 424 -23.26 -5.80 0.87
C GLU A 424 -23.55 -7.13 1.54
N ASP A 425 -23.38 -7.22 2.86
CA ASP A 425 -23.68 -8.42 3.64
C ASP A 425 -25.18 -8.74 3.62
N ARG A 426 -26.04 -7.74 3.82
CA ARG A 426 -27.50 -7.90 3.77
C ARG A 426 -27.98 -8.39 2.40
N LEU A 427 -27.47 -7.78 1.33
CA LEU A 427 -27.82 -8.18 -0.04
C LEU A 427 -27.34 -9.59 -0.38
N ALA A 428 -26.26 -10.06 0.25
CA ALA A 428 -25.79 -11.43 0.06
C ALA A 428 -26.66 -12.47 0.79
N ASP A 429 -27.22 -12.10 1.95
CA ASP A 429 -28.09 -12.98 2.75
C ASP A 429 -29.52 -13.08 2.19
N GLU A 430 -30.02 -12.03 1.53
CA GLU A 430 -31.38 -12.02 0.95
C GLU A 430 -31.57 -13.02 -0.22
N GLY A 431 -30.48 -13.59 -0.76
CA GLY A 431 -30.53 -14.53 -1.87
C GLY A 431 -31.07 -13.89 -3.17
N PRO A 432 -31.09 -14.61 -4.30
CA PRO A 432 -31.87 -14.17 -5.44
C PRO A 432 -33.34 -14.07 -5.00
N PRO A 433 -34.09 -13.03 -5.42
CA PRO A 433 -35.52 -12.96 -5.13
C PRO A 433 -36.18 -14.27 -5.60
N PRO A 434 -37.13 -14.81 -4.82
CA PRO A 434 -37.81 -16.05 -5.20
C PRO A 434 -38.35 -15.89 -6.63
N PRO A 435 -38.27 -16.94 -7.46
CA PRO A 435 -38.77 -16.87 -8.83
C PRO A 435 -40.22 -16.36 -8.78
N ILE A 436 -40.51 -15.34 -9.59
CA ILE A 436 -41.87 -14.81 -9.71
C ILE A 436 -42.76 -16.00 -10.02
N PRO A 437 -43.78 -16.30 -9.18
CA PRO A 437 -44.66 -17.42 -9.45
C PRO A 437 -45.26 -17.23 -10.85
N PRO A 438 -45.37 -18.31 -11.66
CA PRO A 438 -45.93 -18.19 -12.99
C PRO A 438 -47.29 -17.49 -12.90
N PRO A 439 -47.62 -16.58 -13.84
CA PRO A 439 -48.91 -15.91 -13.83
C PRO A 439 -50.02 -16.96 -13.71
N PRO A 440 -51.05 -16.71 -12.88
CA PRO A 440 -52.11 -17.69 -12.66
C PRO A 440 -52.64 -18.12 -14.02
N ALA A 441 -52.63 -19.43 -14.26
CA ALA A 441 -53.12 -20.00 -15.51
C ALA A 441 -54.52 -19.41 -15.77
N GLN A 442 -54.64 -18.60 -16.83
CA GLN A 442 -55.93 -18.08 -17.24
C GLN A 442 -56.81 -19.30 -17.47
N ARG A 443 -57.75 -19.55 -16.55
CA ARG A 443 -58.81 -20.54 -16.75
C ARG A 443 -59.50 -20.11 -18.04
N ARG A 444 -59.24 -20.82 -19.14
CA ARG A 444 -60.06 -20.72 -20.34
C ARG A 444 -61.46 -21.05 -19.89
N ALA A 445 -62.31 -20.03 -19.76
CA ALA A 445 -63.73 -20.22 -19.61
C ALA A 445 -64.17 -20.98 -20.86
N PHE A 446 -64.47 -22.27 -20.69
CA PHE A 446 -65.19 -23.02 -21.70
C PHE A 446 -66.56 -22.35 -21.81
N ALA A 447 -66.73 -21.54 -22.85
CA ALA A 447 -68.05 -21.15 -23.31
C ALA A 447 -68.74 -22.42 -23.81
N GLY A 448 -69.69 -22.94 -23.02
CA GLY A 448 -70.56 -24.01 -23.45
C GLY A 448 -71.41 -23.54 -24.63
N ILE A 449 -71.48 -24.37 -25.67
CA ILE A 449 -72.48 -24.31 -26.74
C ILE A 449 -73.60 -25.27 -26.35
#